data_AF-W0T6P9-F1
#
_entry.id   AF-W0T6P9-F1
#
_cell.length_a   1.000
_cell.length_b   1.000
_cell.length_c   1.000
_cell.angle_alpha   90.00
_cell.angle_beta   90.00
_cell.angle_gamma   90.00
#
_symmetry.space_group_name_H-M   'P 1'
#
loop_
_entity.id
_entity.type
_entity.pdbx_description
1 polymer ?
#
loop_
_entity_poly.entity_id
_entity_poly.type
_entity_poly.pdbx_seq_one_letter_code
_entity_poly.pdbx_strand_id
1 'polypeptide(L)'
;MVTTTTTFVQNKVAKNYTAHLVPCKVRQTGPTTEFNDQFILDEELIEPTQQGKSVTYIRGRKIVGDELRFEDSSCFVVKTSQDGLGNNLVEPVFNVAKIVNYEREGNEERLINELTKFEELRHLESLIHTP
;
A
#
# COMPACT_ATOMS: atom_id res chain seq x y z
N MET A 1 -32.47 -14.94 12.15
CA MET A 1 -31.11 -14.66 11.63
C MET A 1 -30.50 -13.61 12.52
N VAL A 2 -29.30 -13.82 13.04
CA VAL A 2 -28.60 -12.79 13.83
C VAL A 2 -27.92 -11.87 12.83
N THR A 3 -28.32 -10.60 12.80
CA THR A 3 -27.74 -9.62 11.88
C THR A 3 -26.43 -9.13 12.46
N THR A 4 -25.30 -9.55 11.88
CA THR A 4 -23.98 -9.02 12.23
C THR A 4 -23.81 -7.65 11.57
N THR A 5 -23.52 -6.63 12.37
CA THR A 5 -23.22 -5.29 11.85
C THR A 5 -21.70 -5.10 11.75
N THR A 6 -21.23 -4.35 10.75
CA THR A 6 -19.83 -3.90 10.65
C THR A 6 -19.78 -2.40 10.91
N THR A 7 -18.97 -1.97 11.87
CA THR A 7 -18.84 -0.57 12.27
C THR A 7 -17.39 -0.12 12.17
N PHE A 8 -17.15 1.01 11.50
CA PHE A 8 -15.84 1.64 11.47
C PHE A 8 -15.69 2.57 12.68
N VAL A 9 -14.71 2.30 13.54
CA VAL A 9 -14.45 3.08 14.75
C VAL A 9 -13.44 4.18 14.42
N GLN A 10 -13.84 5.44 14.60
CA GLN A 10 -12.95 6.57 14.35
C GLN A 10 -11.95 6.73 15.51
N ASN A 11 -10.77 6.14 15.36
CA ASN A 11 -9.64 6.36 16.27
C ASN A 11 -8.61 7.30 15.64
N LYS A 12 -8.06 8.22 16.44
CA LYS A 12 -6.93 9.05 15.99
C LYS A 12 -5.68 8.19 15.87
N VAL A 13 -5.10 8.17 14.68
CA VAL A 13 -3.84 7.48 14.42
C VAL A 13 -2.70 8.50 14.31
N ALA A 14 -1.67 8.34 15.13
CA ALA A 14 -0.60 9.35 15.25
C ALA A 14 0.62 9.08 14.36
N LYS A 15 0.82 7.83 13.90
CA LYS A 15 2.02 7.44 13.15
C LYS A 15 1.70 7.22 11.67
N ASN A 16 2.53 7.82 10.82
CA ASN A 16 2.52 7.66 9.38
C ASN A 16 3.52 6.59 8.95
N TYR A 17 3.13 5.75 8.01
CA TYR A 17 3.95 4.70 7.44
C TYR A 17 3.90 4.74 5.91
N THR A 18 4.94 4.19 5.29
CA THR A 18 4.93 3.83 3.87
C THR A 18 4.63 2.35 3.75
N ALA A 19 3.68 1.98 2.89
CA ALA A 19 3.40 0.58 2.58
C ALA A 19 4.17 0.17 1.32
N HIS A 20 4.83 -0.98 1.37
CA HIS A 20 5.60 -1.52 0.25
C HIS A 20 4.95 -2.81 -0.24
N LEU A 21 4.43 -2.80 -1.48
CA LEU A 21 3.82 -3.97 -2.12
C LEU A 21 4.87 -4.68 -2.96
N VAL A 22 5.36 -5.83 -2.48
CA VAL A 22 6.49 -6.53 -3.09
C VAL A 22 6.05 -7.68 -4.00
N PRO A 23 6.74 -7.98 -5.12
CA PRO A 23 6.37 -9.02 -6.09
C PRO A 23 6.80 -10.43 -5.63
N CYS A 24 6.61 -10.72 -4.35
CA CYS A 24 6.91 -12.01 -3.75
C CYS A 24 6.06 -12.28 -2.50
N LYS A 25 5.85 -13.57 -2.22
CA LYS A 25 5.12 -14.00 -1.03
C LYS A 25 6.04 -14.06 0.19
N VAL A 26 5.82 -13.16 1.15
CA VAL A 26 6.41 -13.27 2.49
C VAL A 26 5.58 -14.27 3.29
N ARG A 27 6.22 -15.29 3.88
CA ARG A 27 5.52 -16.41 4.53
C ARG A 27 5.12 -16.14 5.97
N GLN A 28 5.75 -15.17 6.61
CA GLN A 28 5.53 -14.83 8.01
C GLN A 28 4.85 -13.48 8.11
N THR A 29 3.92 -13.37 9.06
CA THR A 29 3.24 -12.11 9.39
C THR A 29 3.64 -11.73 10.80
N GLY A 30 4.21 -10.54 10.96
CA GLY A 30 4.62 -10.01 12.25
C GLY A 30 5.66 -8.90 12.09
N PRO A 31 6.03 -8.23 13.19
CA PRO A 31 7.16 -7.30 13.21
C PRO A 31 8.44 -8.01 12.79
N THR A 32 9.24 -7.36 11.95
CA THR A 32 10.53 -7.88 11.51
C THR A 32 11.52 -6.73 11.32
N THR A 33 12.80 -7.02 11.51
CA THR A 33 13.91 -6.12 11.19
C THR A 33 14.62 -6.51 9.89
N GLU A 34 14.18 -7.59 9.23
CA GLU A 34 14.77 -8.12 7.98
C GLU A 34 14.74 -7.14 6.81
N PHE A 35 13.91 -6.08 6.91
CA PHE A 35 13.71 -5.08 5.87
C PHE A 35 14.17 -3.68 6.28
N ASN A 36 14.83 -3.51 7.43
CA ASN A 36 15.17 -2.18 7.95
C ASN A 36 16.12 -1.41 7.02
N ASP A 37 17.05 -2.12 6.39
CA ASP A 37 18.04 -1.54 5.47
C ASP A 37 17.56 -1.60 4.00
N GLN A 38 16.34 -2.09 3.79
CA GLN A 38 15.71 -2.22 2.48
C GLN A 38 14.64 -1.15 2.34
N PHE A 39 14.37 -0.71 1.12
CA PHE A 39 13.37 0.34 0.81
C PHE A 39 13.72 1.74 1.31
N ILE A 40 15.00 2.01 1.59
CA ILE A 40 15.50 3.36 1.77
C ILE A 40 15.43 4.04 0.39
N LEU A 41 14.64 5.12 0.31
CA LEU A 41 14.48 5.92 -0.90
C LEU A 41 15.72 6.80 -1.08
N ASP A 42 16.81 6.23 -1.60
CA ASP A 42 17.99 7.02 -1.93
C ASP A 42 17.75 7.80 -3.22
N GLU A 43 17.51 9.10 -3.09
CA GLU A 43 17.38 10.04 -4.21
C GLU A 43 18.69 10.15 -5.04
N GLU A 44 19.83 9.74 -4.48
CA GLU A 44 21.16 9.88 -5.09
C GLU A 44 21.62 8.68 -5.95
N LEU A 45 20.96 7.53 -5.87
CA LEU A 45 21.36 6.30 -6.58
C LEU A 45 20.61 6.06 -7.90
N ILE A 46 19.89 7.07 -8.38
CA ILE A 46 18.99 6.91 -9.51
C ILE A 46 19.79 6.93 -10.82
N GLU A 47 19.81 5.79 -11.53
CA GLU A 47 20.15 5.79 -12.95
C GLU A 47 19.23 6.79 -13.70
N PRO A 48 19.72 7.53 -14.72
CA PRO A 48 18.92 8.56 -15.41
C PRO A 48 17.56 8.08 -15.93
N THR A 49 17.44 6.78 -16.21
CA THR A 49 16.24 6.09 -16.70
C THR A 49 15.22 5.74 -15.60
N GLN A 50 15.58 5.87 -14.32
CA GLN A 50 14.75 5.48 -13.17
C GLN A 50 14.35 6.65 -12.27
N GLN A 51 14.43 7.88 -12.78
CA GLN A 51 14.14 9.10 -12.04
C GLN A 51 12.72 9.07 -11.44
N GLY A 52 12.63 9.17 -10.11
CA GLY A 52 11.38 9.08 -9.36
C GLY A 52 10.93 7.66 -8.99
N LYS A 53 11.69 6.62 -9.35
CA LYS A 53 11.39 5.22 -8.99
C LYS A 53 12.19 4.76 -7.78
N SER A 54 11.58 3.87 -7.00
CA SER A 54 12.21 3.21 -5.85
C SER A 54 12.93 1.95 -6.32
N VAL A 55 14.23 1.81 -6.05
CA VAL A 55 14.99 0.61 -6.43
C VAL A 55 15.53 -0.07 -5.19
N THR A 56 15.31 -1.38 -5.07
CA THR A 56 15.84 -2.15 -3.95
C THR A 56 16.05 -3.61 -4.35
N TYR A 57 16.55 -4.43 -3.41
CA TYR A 57 16.81 -5.85 -3.61
C TYR A 57 16.13 -6.66 -2.53
N ILE A 58 15.42 -7.71 -2.93
CA ILE A 58 14.87 -8.71 -2.00
C ILE A 58 15.45 -10.07 -2.37
N ARG A 59 16.18 -10.69 -1.44
CA ARG A 59 16.82 -12.00 -1.63
C ARG A 59 17.68 -12.07 -2.90
N GLY A 60 18.45 -11.01 -3.14
CA GLY A 60 19.34 -10.90 -4.30
C GLY A 60 18.65 -10.61 -5.64
N ARG A 61 17.35 -10.31 -5.64
CA ARG A 61 16.62 -9.92 -6.85
C ARG A 61 16.29 -8.44 -6.82
N LYS A 62 16.68 -7.71 -7.87
CA LYS A 62 16.35 -6.31 -8.06
C LYS A 62 14.84 -6.17 -8.28
N ILE A 63 14.25 -5.20 -7.60
CA ILE A 63 12.87 -4.78 -7.80
C ILE A 63 12.84 -3.27 -7.97
N VAL A 64 11.95 -2.83 -8.85
CA VAL A 64 11.71 -1.42 -9.17
C VAL A 64 10.29 -1.11 -8.77
N GLY A 65 10.10 -0.04 -8.02
CA GLY A 65 8.83 0.40 -7.51
C GLY A 65 8.48 1.81 -7.91
N ASP A 66 7.19 2.07 -7.95
CA ASP A 66 6.63 3.37 -8.28
C ASP A 66 5.49 3.69 -7.29
N GLU A 67 5.33 4.97 -6.99
CA GLU A 67 4.40 5.44 -5.97
C GLU A 67 2.97 5.45 -6.51
N LEU A 68 2.04 4.83 -5.77
CA LEU A 68 0.61 4.98 -6.02
C LEU A 68 0.18 6.37 -5.58
N ARG A 69 -0.39 7.16 -6.50
CA ARG A 69 -0.85 8.52 -6.23
C ARG A 69 -2.36 8.54 -5.98
N PHE A 70 -2.77 9.12 -4.86
CA PHE A 70 -4.16 9.39 -4.54
C PHE A 70 -4.24 10.71 -3.77
N GLU A 71 -4.54 11.79 -4.47
CA GLU A 71 -4.52 13.16 -3.92
C GLU A 71 -5.72 13.42 -2.98
N ASP A 72 -6.83 12.73 -3.21
CA ASP A 72 -8.11 12.99 -2.53
C ASP A 72 -8.53 11.87 -1.54
N SER A 73 -7.59 11.13 -0.97
CA SER A 73 -7.93 9.98 -0.13
C SER A 73 -7.00 9.81 1.07
N SER A 74 -7.58 9.37 2.19
CA SER A 74 -6.83 8.93 3.37
C SER A 74 -6.69 7.40 3.34
N CYS A 75 -5.49 6.90 3.60
CA CYS A 75 -5.20 5.46 3.59
C CYS A 75 -4.82 4.98 5.00
N PHE A 76 -5.38 3.84 5.41
CA PHE A 76 -5.16 3.29 6.76
C PHE A 76 -4.91 1.79 6.71
N VAL A 77 -4.02 1.31 7.59
CA VAL A 77 -4.01 -0.10 7.99
C VAL A 77 -5.06 -0.27 9.07
N VAL A 78 -5.98 -1.20 8.87
CA VAL A 78 -7.09 -1.45 9.81
C VAL A 78 -6.94 -2.80 10.51
N LYS A 79 -7.50 -2.88 11.72
CA LYS A 79 -7.67 -4.12 12.48
C LYS A 79 -9.16 -4.41 12.61
N THR A 80 -9.53 -5.65 12.32
CA THR A 80 -10.89 -6.16 12.55
C THR A 80 -10.92 -6.94 13.86
N SER A 81 -11.94 -6.68 14.68
CA SER A 81 -12.23 -7.42 15.91
C SER A 81 -13.74 -7.62 16.07
N GLN A 82 -14.16 -8.40 17.06
CA GLN A 82 -15.59 -8.58 17.38
C GLN A 82 -15.90 -8.01 18.76
N ASP A 83 -17.06 -7.36 18.89
CA ASP A 83 -17.59 -6.95 20.18
C ASP A 83 -18.22 -8.14 20.94
N GLY A 84 -18.66 -7.91 22.18
CA GLY A 84 -19.33 -8.93 23.00
C GLY A 84 -20.68 -9.43 22.45
N LEU A 85 -21.19 -8.81 21.39
CA LEU A 85 -22.44 -9.17 20.71
C LEU A 85 -22.20 -9.85 19.35
N GLY A 86 -20.93 -10.03 18.96
CA GLY A 86 -20.53 -10.64 17.69
C GLY A 86 -20.56 -9.70 16.48
N ASN A 87 -20.66 -8.38 16.68
CA ASN A 87 -20.53 -7.39 15.61
C ASN A 87 -19.06 -7.16 15.27
N ASN A 88 -18.78 -6.87 14.00
CA ASN A 88 -17.42 -6.58 13.54
C ASN A 88 -17.09 -5.11 13.78
N LEU A 89 -15.99 -4.86 14.48
CA LEU A 89 -15.39 -3.55 14.67
C LEU A 89 -14.15 -3.43 13.78
N VAL A 90 -14.11 -2.41 12.94
CA VAL A 90 -12.95 -2.09 12.09
C VAL A 90 -12.34 -0.80 12.60
N GLU A 91 -11.08 -0.87 13.03
CA GLU A 91 -10.39 0.26 13.66
C GLU A 91 -9.12 0.59 12.89
N PRO A 92 -8.84 1.87 12.59
CA PRO A 92 -7.58 2.26 11.99
C PRO A 92 -6.45 2.14 13.04
N VAL A 93 -5.36 1.47 12.65
CA VAL A 93 -4.18 1.23 13.50
C VAL A 93 -3.01 2.11 13.07
N PHE A 94 -2.80 2.25 11.77
CA PHE A 94 -1.71 3.04 11.19
C PHE A 94 -2.22 3.90 10.04
N ASN A 95 -1.69 5.12 9.93
CA ASN A 95 -1.90 5.96 8.75
C ASN A 95 -0.87 5.58 7.69
N VAL A 96 -1.30 5.46 6.45
CA VAL A 96 -0.43 5.15 5.31
C VAL A 96 -0.31 6.41 4.47
N ALA A 97 0.84 7.06 4.56
CA ALA A 97 1.11 8.29 3.82
C ALA A 97 1.43 8.02 2.35
N LYS A 98 2.04 6.86 2.07
CA LYS A 98 2.50 6.47 0.74
C LYS A 98 2.34 4.98 0.54
N ILE A 99 2.03 4.58 -0.68
CA ILE A 99 2.08 3.17 -1.11
C ILE A 99 3.02 3.10 -2.30
N VAL A 100 3.98 2.19 -2.26
CA VAL A 100 4.87 1.93 -3.39
C VAL A 100 4.60 0.51 -3.89
N ASN A 101 4.21 0.39 -5.16
CA ASN A 101 4.04 -0.90 -5.82
C ASN A 101 5.34 -1.27 -6.53
N TYR A 102 5.84 -2.49 -6.29
CA TYR A 102 7.10 -2.97 -6.86
C TYR A 102 6.88 -4.12 -7.83
N GLU A 103 7.74 -4.19 -8.82
CA GLU A 103 7.84 -5.30 -9.75
C GLU A 103 9.32 -5.68 -9.98
N ARG A 104 9.56 -6.89 -10.48
CA ARG A 104 10.92 -7.34 -10.82
C ARG A 104 11.46 -6.53 -12.00
N GLU A 105 12.77 -6.34 -12.02
CA GLU A 105 13.46 -5.80 -13.20
C GLU A 105 13.09 -6.57 -14.48
N GLY A 106 12.80 -5.83 -15.54
CA GLY A 106 12.35 -6.36 -16.84
C GLY A 106 10.85 -6.56 -16.98
N ASN A 107 10.07 -6.33 -15.91
CA ASN A 107 8.61 -6.43 -15.89
C ASN A 107 7.94 -5.06 -15.63
N GLU A 108 8.63 -3.95 -15.84
CA GLU A 108 8.16 -2.59 -15.53
C GLU A 108 6.89 -2.23 -16.31
N GLU A 109 6.66 -2.81 -17.50
CA GLU A 109 5.42 -2.65 -18.26
C GLU A 109 4.20 -3.15 -17.46
N ARG A 110 4.35 -4.26 -16.72
CA ARG A 110 3.28 -4.75 -15.85
C ARG A 110 3.01 -3.79 -14.69
N LEU A 111 4.06 -3.23 -14.09
CA LEU A 111 3.92 -2.20 -13.05
C LEU A 111 3.15 -0.99 -13.59
N ILE A 112 3.57 -0.45 -14.74
CA ILE A 112 2.89 0.68 -15.41
C ILE A 112 1.42 0.33 -15.68
N ASN A 113 1.15 -0.83 -16.27
CA ASN A 113 -0.21 -1.27 -16.58
C ASN A 113 -1.10 -1.42 -15.33
N GLU A 114 -0.57 -1.95 -14.23
CA GLU A 114 -1.32 -2.07 -12.96
C GLU A 114 -1.66 -0.68 -12.38
N LEU A 115 -0.70 0.24 -12.38
CA LEU A 115 -0.88 1.60 -11.88
C LEU A 115 -1.90 2.39 -12.72
N THR A 116 -1.74 2.38 -14.05
CA THR A 116 -2.65 3.07 -14.96
C THR A 116 -4.07 2.54 -14.85
N LYS A 117 -4.27 1.22 -14.77
CA LYS A 117 -5.62 0.64 -14.57
C LYS A 117 -6.25 1.05 -13.25
N PHE A 118 -5.44 1.17 -12.19
CA PHE A 118 -5.93 1.64 -10.90
C PHE A 118 -6.35 3.12 -10.97
N GLU A 119 -5.54 3.97 -11.61
CA GLU A 119 -5.88 5.39 -11.84
C GLU A 119 -7.15 5.54 -12.68
N GLU A 120 -7.27 4.79 -13.78
CA GLU A 120 -8.47 4.76 -14.64
C GLU A 120 -9.73 4.37 -13.86
N LEU A 121 -9.63 3.34 -13.00
CA LEU A 121 -10.74 2.93 -12.14
C LEU A 121 -11.17 4.06 -11.21
N ARG A 122 -10.22 4.72 -10.54
CA ARG A 122 -10.51 5.83 -9.62
C ARG A 122 -11.13 7.02 -10.34
N HIS A 123 -10.64 7.34 -11.53
CA HIS A 123 -11.21 8.39 -12.36
C HIS A 123 -12.66 8.06 -12.76
N LEU A 124 -12.91 6.83 -13.18
CA LEU A 124 -14.25 6.36 -13.53
C LEU A 124 -15.21 6.39 -12.33
N GLU A 125 -14.78 5.93 -11.16
CA GLU A 125 -15.57 6.00 -9.93
C GLU A 125 -15.96 7.45 -9.60
N SER A 126 -15.01 8.38 -9.74
CA SER A 126 -15.29 9.80 -9.55
C SER A 126 -16.36 10.28 -10.53
N LEU A 127 -16.26 9.93 -11.82
CA LEU A 127 -17.26 10.35 -12.83
C LEU A 127 -18.65 9.78 -12.59
N ILE A 128 -18.75 8.55 -12.09
CA ILE A 128 -20.04 7.87 -11.85
C ILE A 128 -20.73 8.42 -10.59
N HIS A 129 -19.95 8.73 -9.56
CA HIS A 129 -20.48 9.05 -8.23
C HIS A 129 -20.41 10.54 -7.86
N THR A 130 -19.87 11.39 -8.74
CA THR A 130 -20.01 12.84 -8.61
C THR A 130 -21.46 13.22 -8.92
N PRO A 131 -22.19 13.89 -8.01
CA PRO A 131 -23.59 14.27 -8.20
C PRO A 131 -23.79 15.32 -9.31
#